data_AF-A0A2G5BB30-F1
#
_entry.id   AF-A0A2G5BB30-F1
#
_cell.length_a   1.000
_cell.length_b   1.000
_cell.length_c   1.000
_cell.angle_alpha   90.00
_cell.angle_beta   90.00
_cell.angle_gamma   90.00
#
_symmetry.space_group_name_H-M   'P 1'
#
loop_
_entity.id
_entity.type
_entity.pdbx_description
1 polymer ?
#
loop_
_entity_poly.entity_id
_entity_poly.type
_entity_poly.pdbx_seq_one_letter_code
_entity_poly.pdbx_strand_id
1 'polypeptide(L)' 'CGRRMFVAALICASKFITDYTYSNETWNKITRLPLRQISDMERAFLDMIDYRLYVDGTTYEKFHRLL' A
#
# COMPACT_ATOMS: atom_id res chain seq x y z
N CYS A 1 -10.85 7.62 -9.73
CA CYS A 1 -10.73 6.34 -8.98
C CYS A 1 -9.29 5.82 -8.86
N GLY A 2 -8.43 5.92 -9.89
CA GLY A 2 -7.04 5.39 -9.84
C GLY A 2 -6.08 6.06 -8.83
N ARG A 3 -6.14 7.38 -8.63
CA ARG A 3 -5.22 8.09 -7.71
C ARG A 3 -5.31 7.59 -6.26
N ARG A 4 -6.48 7.09 -5.84
CA ARG A 4 -6.70 6.55 -4.50
C ARG A 4 -6.12 5.13 -4.36
N MET A 5 -6.31 4.27 -5.35
CA MET A 5 -5.74 2.92 -5.33
C MET A 5 -4.22 2.93 -5.27
N PHE A 6 -3.57 3.87 -5.97
CA PHE A 6 -2.11 4.02 -5.89
C PHE A 6 -1.63 4.34 -4.47
N VAL A 7 -2.33 5.24 -3.77
CA VAL A 7 -2.01 5.59 -2.37
C VAL A 7 -2.24 4.38 -1.45
N ALA A 8 -3.35 3.65 -1.63
CA ALA A 8 -3.62 2.45 -0.84
C ALA A 8 -2.51 1.39 -0.99
N ALA A 9 -2.10 1.12 -2.24
CA ALA A 9 -1.02 0.19 -2.54
C ALA A 9 0.32 0.63 -1.91
N LEU A 10 0.64 1.93 -1.98
CA LEU A 10 1.86 2.49 -1.39
C LEU A 10 1.86 2.36 0.14
N ILE A 11 0.73 2.62 0.80
CA ILE A 11 0.64 2.50 2.26
C ILE A 11 0.79 1.03 2.67
N CYS A 12 0.08 0.10 2.03
CA CYS A 12 0.20 -1.33 2.30
C CYS A 12 1.64 -1.83 2.08
N ALA A 13 2.30 -1.42 0.99
CA ALA A 13 3.69 -1.78 0.72
C ALA A 13 4.65 -1.21 1.78
N SER A 14 4.49 0.07 2.15
CA SER A 14 5.32 0.68 3.19
C SER A 14 5.18 -0.06 4.53
N LYS A 15 3.95 -0.43 4.90
CA LYS A 15 3.66 -1.18 6.12
C LYS A 15 4.22 -2.60 6.11
N PHE A 16 4.35 -3.20 4.93
CA PHE A 16 4.87 -4.54 4.76
C PHE A 16 6.41 -4.60 4.82
N ILE A 17 7.10 -3.56 4.35
CA ILE A 17 8.57 -3.54 4.25
C ILE A 17 9.23 -2.99 5.52
N THR A 18 8.64 -1.99 6.17
CA THR A 18 9.26 -1.34 7.34
C THR A 18 8.73 -1.90 8.66
N ASP A 19 9.61 -2.37 9.55
CA ASP A 19 9.23 -2.84 10.89
C ASP A 19 8.64 -1.72 11.78
N TYR A 20 9.04 -0.46 11.55
CA TYR A 20 8.46 0.74 12.17
C TYR A 20 7.53 1.43 11.19
N THR A 21 6.26 1.03 11.19
CA THR A 21 5.27 1.59 10.27
C THR A 21 4.77 2.96 10.71
N TYR A 22 4.63 3.89 9.76
CA TYR A 22 3.96 5.15 10.02
C TYR A 22 2.48 4.91 10.34
N SER A 23 2.00 5.53 11.42
CA SER A 23 0.60 5.46 11.81
C SER A 23 -0.33 6.04 10.73
N ASN A 24 -1.59 5.62 10.74
CA ASN A 24 -2.60 6.16 9.82
C ASN A 24 -2.77 7.69 9.98
N GLU A 25 -2.44 8.25 11.15
CA GLU A 25 -2.42 9.70 11.39
C GLU A 25 -1.34 10.41 10.57
N THR A 26 -0.15 9.83 10.46
CA THR A 26 0.93 10.36 9.62
C THR A 26 0.52 10.31 8.15
N TRP A 27 -0.08 9.20 7.71
CA TRP A 27 -0.61 9.08 6.36
C TRP A 27 -1.77 10.03 6.06
N ASN A 28 -2.62 10.33 7.04
CA ASN A 28 -3.63 11.40 6.93
C ASN A 28 -2.96 12.75 6.70
N LYS A 29 -1.93 13.13 7.46
CA LYS A 29 -1.23 14.41 7.29
C LYS A 29 -0.61 14.54 5.90
N ILE A 30 -0.06 13.45 5.35
CA ILE A 30 0.58 13.43 4.02
C ILE A 30 -0.45 13.48 2.89
N THR A 31 -1.48 12.63 2.97
CA THR A 31 -2.47 12.44 1.88
C THR A 31 -3.63 13.44 1.95
N ARG A 32 -3.81 14.09 3.12
CA ARG A 32 -4.95 14.93 3.49
C ARG A 32 -6.30 14.21 3.37
N LEU A 33 -6.30 12.88 3.51
CA LEU A 33 -7.52 12.06 3.46
C LEU A 33 -7.99 11.72 4.89
N PRO A 34 -9.31 11.58 5.11
CA PRO A 34 -9.85 11.14 6.39
C PRO A 34 -9.30 9.77 6.79
N LEU A 35 -9.02 9.56 8.08
CA LEU A 35 -8.50 8.30 8.62
C LEU A 35 -9.35 7.09 8.20
N ARG A 36 -10.67 7.23 8.30
CA ARG A 36 -11.63 6.19 7.91
C ARG A 36 -11.46 5.80 6.43
N GLN A 37 -11.29 6.79 5.57
CA GLN A 37 -11.13 6.55 4.14
C GLN A 37 -9.80 5.84 3.84
N ILE A 38 -8.72 6.17 4.54
CA ILE A 38 -7.44 5.46 4.41
C ILE A 38 -7.61 4.00 4.80
N SER A 39 -8.23 3.72 5.95
CA SER A 39 -8.46 2.35 6.41
C SER A 39 -9.39 1.55 5.47
N ASP A 40 -10.44 2.17 4.95
CA ASP A 40 -11.34 1.53 3.98
C ASP A 40 -10.60 1.23 2.66
N MET A 41 -9.72 2.14 2.23
CA MET A 41 -8.90 1.95 1.02
C MET A 41 -7.85 0.85 1.18
N GLU A 42 -7.18 0.77 2.34
CA GLU A 42 -6.25 -0.32 2.65
C GLU A 42 -6.95 -1.67 2.61
N ARG A 43 -8.10 -1.80 3.27
CA ARG A 43 -8.89 -3.03 3.28
C ARG A 43 -9.32 -3.43 1.88
N ALA A 44 -9.89 -2.48 1.12
CA ALA A 44 -10.33 -2.75 -0.25
C ALA A 44 -9.16 -3.16 -1.17
N PHE A 45 -7.96 -2.61 -0.96
CA PHE A 45 -6.77 -3.02 -1.72
C PHE A 45 -6.31 -4.42 -1.31
N LEU A 46 -6.26 -4.73 -0.02
CA LEU A 46 -5.85 -6.04 0.49
C LEU A 46 -6.82 -7.14 0.04
N ASP A 47 -8.12 -6.88 0.09
CA ASP A 47 -9.15 -7.79 -0.43
C ASP A 47 -8.98 -8.05 -1.93
N MET A 48 -8.58 -7.02 -2.69
CA MET A 48 -8.38 -7.14 -4.14
C MET A 48 -7.16 -8.01 -4.51
N ILE A 49 -6.15 -8.07 -3.66
CA ILE A 49 -4.94 -8.87 -3.87
C ILE A 49 -4.95 -10.19 -3.08
N ASP A 50 -6.08 -10.57 -2.46
CA ASP A 50 -6.20 -11.73 -1.56
C ASP A 50 -5.10 -11.76 -0.48
N TYR A 51 -4.74 -10.60 0.05
CA TYR A 51 -3.66 -10.44 1.04
C TYR A 51 -2.28 -10.94 0.58
N ARG A 52 -2.07 -11.14 -0.73
CA ARG A 52 -0.79 -11.58 -1.32
C ARG A 52 0.17 -10.40 -1.50
N LEU A 53 0.73 -9.92 -0.40
CA LEU A 53 1.72 -8.83 -0.36
C LEU A 53 3.16 -9.30 -0.64
N TYR A 54 3.42 -10.60 -0.45
CA TYR A 54 4.73 -11.17 -0.67
C TYR A 54 5.02 -11.32 -2.16
N VAL A 55 6.15 -10.77 -2.59
CA VAL A 55 6.70 -10.94 -3.94
C VAL A 55 8.03 -11.67 -3.79
N ASP A 56 8.20 -12.78 -4.50
CA ASP A 56 9.46 -13.51 -4.50
C ASP A 56 10.56 -12.73 -5.23
N GLY A 57 11.81 -13.01 -4.89
CA GLY A 57 12.96 -12.32 -5.48
C GLY A 57 13.01 -12.43 -7.01
N THR A 58 12.60 -13.56 -7.59
CA THR A 58 12.63 -13.73 -9.06
C THR A 58 11.59 -12.88 -9.77
N THR A 59 10.42 -12.72 -9.15
CA THR A 59 9.36 -11.83 -9.66
C THR A 59 9.72 -10.36 -9.46
N TYR A 60 10.34 -10.00 -8.34
CA TYR A 60 10.85 -8.65 -8.13
C TYR A 60 11.88 -8.24 -9.20
N GLU A 61 12.85 -9.11 -9.50
CA GLU A 61 13.85 -8.90 -10.55
C GLU A 61 13.25 -8.76 -11.96
N LYS A 62 12.09 -9.39 -12.22
CA LYS A 62 11.35 -9.20 -13.48
C LYS A 62 10.71 -7.82 -13.52
N PHE A 63 10.08 -7.39 -12.44
CA PHE A 63 9.48 -6.04 -12.37
C PHE A 63 10.52 -4.95 -12.48
N HIS A 64 11.66 -5.09 -11.81
CA HIS A 64 12.75 -4.13 -11.88
C HIS A 64 13.30 -3.97 -13.30
N ARG A 65 13.35 -5.05 -14.09
CA ARG A 65 13.79 -5.03 -15.49
C ARG A 65 12.78 -4.45 -16.49
N LEU A 66 11.50 -4.33 -16.10
CA LEU A 66 10.43 -3.80 -16.94
C LEU A 66 10.21 -2.28 -16.77
N LEU A 67 10.86 -1.68 -15.77
CA LEU A 67 10.90 -0.24 -15.51
C LEU A 67 12.10 0.40 -16.21
#